data_AF-A0A961L1K2-F1
#
_entry.id   AF-A0A961L1K2-F1
#
_cell.length_a   1.000
_cell.length_b   1.000
_cell.length_c   1.000
_cell.angle_alpha   90.00
_cell.angle_beta   90.00
_cell.angle_gamma   90.00
#
_symmetry.space_group_name_H-M   'P 1'
#
loop_
_entity.id
_entity.type
_entity.pdbx_description
1 polymer ?
#
loop_
_entity_poly.entity_id
_entity_poly.type
_entity_poly.pdbx_seq_one_letter_code
_entity_poly.pdbx_strand_id
1 'polypeptide(L)'
;MRRRVPFPILLLAAPLAACAGAGEGPGGATDPAAAQERACAEAVAAHVGKDPAEVTAVLAGTGADGLALVRVTDGGRLHTCTVDANLAVHEIRHPGA
;
A
#
# COMPACT_ATOMS: atom_id res chain seq x y z
N MET A 1 10.90 64.20 1.41
CA MET A 1 9.44 64.22 1.68
C MET A 1 8.91 62.80 1.51
N ARG A 2 8.39 62.20 2.59
CA ARG A 2 7.96 60.79 2.66
C ARG A 2 6.54 60.64 2.10
N ARG A 3 6.34 59.81 1.08
CA ARG A 3 4.99 59.40 0.65
C ARG A 3 4.63 58.09 1.35
N ARG A 4 3.55 58.11 2.12
CA ARG A 4 2.90 56.94 2.71
C ARG A 4 2.08 56.27 1.60
N VAL A 5 2.28 54.97 1.36
CA VAL A 5 1.43 54.18 0.47
C VAL A 5 0.65 53.18 1.35
N PRO A 6 -0.68 53.15 1.28
CA PRO A 6 -1.51 52.25 2.07
C PRO A 6 -1.48 50.83 1.52
N PHE A 7 -1.53 49.89 2.45
CA PHE A 7 -1.49 48.44 2.30
C PHE A 7 -2.89 47.91 1.91
N PRO A 8 -3.08 47.20 0.78
CA PRO A 8 -4.23 46.33 0.61
C PRO A 8 -3.82 44.88 0.95
N ILE A 9 -4.38 44.40 2.05
CA ILE A 9 -4.59 42.97 2.34
C ILE A 9 -5.52 42.40 1.25
N LEU A 10 -5.47 41.07 1.06
CA LEU A 10 -6.33 40.20 0.22
C LEU A 10 -5.87 40.11 -1.26
N LEU A 11 -5.67 38.94 -1.89
CA LEU A 11 -6.15 37.59 -1.64
C LEU A 11 -5.05 36.58 -2.05
N LEU A 12 -4.57 35.75 -1.14
CA LEU A 12 -4.08 34.41 -1.49
C LEU A 12 -5.29 33.47 -1.47
N ALA A 13 -5.81 33.12 -2.64
CA ALA A 13 -6.79 32.05 -2.79
C ALA A 13 -6.21 31.00 -3.73
N ALA A 14 -5.68 29.93 -3.13
CA ALA A 14 -5.27 28.71 -3.81
C ALA A 14 -6.52 27.97 -4.32
N PRO A 15 -6.59 27.55 -5.59
CA PRO A 15 -7.39 26.40 -5.95
C PRO A 15 -6.54 25.16 -5.71
N LEU A 16 -6.80 24.48 -4.59
CA LEU A 16 -6.47 23.06 -4.46
C LEU A 16 -7.18 22.35 -5.61
N ALA A 17 -6.40 21.87 -6.58
CA ALA A 17 -6.89 20.97 -7.61
C ALA A 17 -7.46 19.73 -6.91
N ALA A 18 -8.79 19.70 -6.79
CA ALA A 18 -9.52 18.56 -6.29
C ALA A 18 -9.29 17.40 -7.27
N CYS A 19 -8.48 16.42 -6.86
CA CYS A 19 -8.50 15.09 -7.43
C CYS A 19 -9.93 14.56 -7.32
N ALA A 20 -10.64 14.54 -8.44
CA ALA A 20 -11.90 13.85 -8.59
C ALA A 20 -11.66 12.33 -8.46
N GLY A 21 -11.75 11.82 -7.23
CA GLY A 21 -11.95 10.40 -6.97
C GLY A 21 -13.37 10.03 -7.38
N ALA A 22 -13.52 9.48 -8.57
CA ALA A 22 -14.78 8.88 -9.02
C ALA A 22 -14.82 7.42 -8.57
N GLY A 23 -15.73 7.10 -7.63
CA GLY A 23 -16.07 5.70 -7.35
C GLY A 23 -16.54 5.34 -5.94
N GLU A 24 -17.24 6.23 -5.21
CA GLU A 24 -17.87 5.85 -3.93
C GLU A 24 -19.17 5.06 -4.20
N GLY A 25 -19.04 3.75 -4.44
CA GLY A 25 -20.15 2.80 -4.33
C GLY A 25 -20.40 2.44 -2.86
N PRO A 26 -21.61 2.01 -2.47
CA PRO A 26 -21.91 1.61 -1.09
C PRO A 26 -21.22 0.27 -0.79
N GLY A 27 -19.94 0.33 -0.39
CA GLY A 27 -19.08 -0.82 -0.14
C GLY A 27 -17.69 -0.46 0.40
N GLY A 28 -17.56 0.66 1.14
CA GLY A 28 -16.30 1.21 1.66
C GLY A 28 -15.66 0.43 2.82
N ALA A 29 -15.69 -0.90 2.80
CA ALA A 29 -14.78 -1.72 3.58
C ALA A 29 -13.59 -2.04 2.67
N THR A 30 -12.41 -1.47 2.97
CA THR A 30 -11.16 -1.89 2.33
C THR A 30 -11.08 -3.41 2.35
N ASP A 31 -10.99 -4.06 1.19
CA ASP A 31 -10.87 -5.51 1.12
C ASP A 31 -9.63 -5.94 1.92
N PRO A 32 -9.79 -6.64 3.06
CA PRO A 32 -8.67 -7.01 3.91
C PRO A 32 -7.69 -7.92 3.17
N ALA A 33 -8.17 -8.73 2.22
CA ALA A 33 -7.32 -9.59 1.42
C ALA A 33 -6.36 -8.77 0.55
N ALA A 34 -6.89 -7.79 -0.18
CA ALA A 34 -6.07 -6.91 -1.02
C ALA A 34 -5.03 -6.10 -0.21
N ALA A 35 -5.40 -5.68 1.01
CA ALA A 35 -4.46 -4.99 1.90
C ALA A 35 -3.33 -5.89 2.38
N GLN A 36 -3.63 -7.15 2.73
CA GLN A 36 -2.65 -8.14 3.16
C GLN A 36 -1.74 -8.59 2.02
N GLU A 37 -2.29 -8.78 0.82
CA GLU A 37 -1.53 -9.07 -0.40
C GLU A 37 -0.50 -7.97 -0.68
N ARG A 38 -0.92 -6.71 -0.63
CA ARG A 38 -0.02 -5.55 -0.81
C ARG A 38 1.08 -5.50 0.26
N ALA A 39 0.74 -5.72 1.53
CA ALA A 39 1.73 -5.72 2.62
C ALA A 39 2.82 -6.78 2.42
N CYS A 40 2.44 -8.00 2.02
CA CYS A 40 3.41 -9.06 1.71
C CYS A 40 4.19 -8.77 0.41
N ALA A 41 3.56 -8.19 -0.62
CA ALA A 41 4.24 -7.76 -1.85
C ALA A 41 5.36 -6.75 -1.54
N GLU A 42 5.06 -5.71 -0.75
CA GLU A 42 6.02 -4.69 -0.35
C GLU A 42 7.19 -5.29 0.46
N ALA A 43 6.89 -6.19 1.41
CA ALA A 43 7.92 -6.85 2.21
C ALA A 43 8.83 -7.76 1.38
N VAL A 44 8.28 -8.54 0.45
CA VAL A 44 9.08 -9.40 -0.44
C VAL A 44 9.88 -8.57 -1.42
N ALA A 45 9.29 -7.53 -2.03
CA ALA A 45 9.98 -6.63 -2.96
C ALA A 45 11.19 -5.95 -2.28
N ALA A 46 11.01 -5.44 -1.06
CA ALA A 46 12.10 -4.91 -0.26
C ALA A 46 13.18 -5.96 0.06
N HIS A 47 12.77 -7.20 0.38
CA HIS A 47 13.68 -8.31 0.66
C HIS A 47 14.54 -8.71 -0.55
N VAL A 48 13.98 -8.68 -1.76
CA VAL A 48 14.68 -9.08 -2.99
C VAL A 48 15.28 -7.89 -3.78
N GLY A 49 15.08 -6.66 -3.31
CA GLY A 49 15.62 -5.45 -3.92
C GLY A 49 14.93 -5.02 -5.21
N LYS A 50 13.60 -5.18 -5.28
CA LYS A 50 12.76 -4.86 -6.45
C LYS A 50 11.65 -3.89 -6.12
N ASP A 51 11.00 -3.35 -7.15
CA ASP A 51 9.77 -2.58 -6.98
C ASP A 51 8.59 -3.52 -6.66
N PRO A 52 7.64 -3.14 -5.78
CA PRO A 52 6.45 -3.94 -5.50
C PRO A 52 5.60 -4.27 -6.75
N ALA A 53 5.66 -3.45 -7.81
CA ALA A 53 4.97 -3.74 -9.07
C ALA A 53 5.65 -4.85 -9.91
N GLU A 54 6.88 -5.25 -9.56
CA GLU A 54 7.60 -6.34 -10.24
C GLU A 54 7.30 -7.73 -9.66
N VAL A 55 6.56 -7.79 -8.54
CA VAL A 55 6.15 -9.03 -7.90
C VAL A 55 4.63 -9.19 -7.94
N THR A 56 4.15 -10.44 -7.88
CA THR A 56 2.71 -10.74 -7.86
C THR A 56 2.35 -11.44 -6.56
N ALA A 57 1.46 -10.83 -5.76
CA ALA A 57 0.93 -11.38 -4.52
C ALA A 57 -0.49 -11.92 -4.71
N VAL A 58 -0.79 -13.06 -4.10
CA VAL A 58 -2.12 -13.66 -4.06
C VAL A 58 -2.34 -14.31 -2.69
N LEU A 59 -3.49 -14.05 -2.08
CA LEU A 59 -3.92 -14.71 -0.85
C LEU A 59 -4.09 -16.21 -1.13
N ALA A 60 -3.36 -17.03 -0.37
CA ALA A 60 -3.34 -18.48 -0.49
C ALA A 60 -4.16 -19.19 0.60
N GLY A 61 -4.67 -18.44 1.58
CA GLY A 61 -5.52 -18.95 2.66
C GLY A 61 -5.08 -18.43 4.03
N THR A 62 -5.14 -19.30 5.03
CA THR A 62 -4.76 -19.00 6.41
C THR A 62 -3.65 -19.97 6.85
N GLY A 63 -2.60 -19.44 7.47
CA GLY A 63 -1.51 -20.22 8.05
C GLY A 63 -1.94 -21.00 9.30
N ALA A 64 -1.04 -21.88 9.78
CA ALA A 64 -1.27 -22.65 11.00
C ALA A 64 -1.34 -21.78 12.28
N ASP A 65 -0.83 -20.55 12.19
CA ASP A 65 -0.87 -19.50 13.20
C ASP A 65 -2.17 -18.67 13.18
N GLY A 66 -3.09 -18.96 12.25
CA GLY A 66 -4.31 -18.19 12.06
C GLY A 66 -4.13 -16.88 11.31
N LEU A 67 -2.93 -16.60 10.81
CA LEU A 67 -2.63 -15.39 10.03
C LEU A 67 -2.92 -15.61 8.55
N ALA A 68 -3.11 -14.53 7.78
CA ALA A 68 -3.31 -14.63 6.34
C ALA A 68 -2.03 -15.13 5.67
N LEU A 69 -2.14 -16.25 4.95
CA LEU A 69 -1.04 -16.80 4.16
C LEU A 69 -1.10 -16.19 2.76
N VAL A 70 -0.10 -15.39 2.41
CA VAL A 70 0.03 -14.77 1.09
C VAL A 70 1.18 -15.41 0.34
N ARG A 71 0.99 -15.67 -0.95
CA ARG A 71 2.01 -16.19 -1.85
C ARG A 71 2.47 -15.08 -2.80
N VAL A 72 3.77 -14.86 -2.89
CA VAL A 72 4.37 -13.86 -3.77
C VAL A 72 5.28 -14.54 -4.79
N THR A 73 5.11 -14.21 -6.06
CA THR A 73 5.97 -14.67 -7.15
C THR A 73 6.90 -13.54 -7.58
N ASP A 74 8.21 -13.80 -7.57
CA ASP A 74 9.27 -12.92 -8.07
C ASP A 74 10.03 -13.61 -9.22
N GLY A 75 9.74 -13.25 -10.47
CA GLY A 75 10.51 -13.75 -11.62
C GLY A 75 10.63 -15.28 -11.72
N GLY A 76 9.62 -16.01 -11.22
CA GLY A 76 9.61 -17.49 -11.14
C GLY A 76 10.05 -18.07 -9.81
N ARG A 77 10.55 -17.26 -8.87
CA ARG A 77 10.81 -17.66 -7.47
C ARG A 77 9.56 -17.49 -6.64
N LEU A 78 9.32 -18.44 -5.73
CA LEU A 78 8.17 -18.40 -4.84
C LEU A 78 8.57 -17.96 -3.44
N HIS A 79 7.79 -17.03 -2.90
CA HIS A 79 7.85 -16.60 -1.52
C HIS A 79 6.46 -16.75 -0.88
N THR A 80 6.42 -16.96 0.43
CA THR A 80 5.15 -16.91 1.19
C THR A 80 5.32 -16.07 2.43
N CYS A 81 4.32 -15.26 2.76
CA CYS A 81 4.27 -14.54 4.03
C CYS A 81 3.07 -14.95 4.88
N THR A 82 3.19 -14.81 6.20
CA THR A 82 2.04 -14.71 7.11
C THR A 82 1.82 -13.25 7.51
N VAL A 83 0.58 -12.77 7.37
CA VAL A 83 0.20 -11.37 7.57
C VAL A 83 -0.96 -11.28 8.57
N ASP A 84 -0.86 -10.42 9.57
CA ASP A 84 -1.95 -10.23 10.55
C ASP A 84 -2.99 -9.19 10.09
N ALA A 85 -3.98 -8.93 10.94
CA ALA A 85 -5.04 -7.96 10.67
C ALA A 85 -4.56 -6.48 10.72
N ASN A 86 -3.39 -6.23 11.32
CA ASN A 86 -2.74 -4.92 11.35
C ASN A 86 -1.78 -4.72 10.17
N LEU A 87 -1.77 -5.66 9.22
CA LEU A 87 -0.89 -5.67 8.05
C LEU A 87 0.60 -5.87 8.39
N ALA A 88 0.91 -6.38 9.58
CA ALA A 88 2.28 -6.75 9.92
C ALA A 88 2.63 -8.10 9.27
N VAL A 89 3.78 -8.15 8.60
CA VAL A 89 4.36 -9.38 8.06
C VAL A 89 5.19 -10.06 9.14
N HIS A 90 4.79 -11.26 9.54
CA HIS A 90 5.42 -12.00 10.64
C HIS A 90 6.57 -12.89 10.16
N GLU A 91 6.46 -13.42 8.95
CA GLU A 91 7.46 -14.32 8.37
C GLU A 91 7.48 -14.19 6.85
N ILE A 92 8.65 -14.40 6.24
CA ILE A 92 8.81 -14.66 4.81
C ILE A 92 9.53 -16.00 4.66
N ARG A 93 8.93 -16.94 3.94
CA ARG A 93 9.50 -18.26 3.63
C ARG A 93 9.79 -18.40 2.14
N HIS A 94 10.72 -19.29 1.81
CA HIS A 94 11.14 -19.64 0.46
C HIS A 94 10.87 -21.13 0.20
N PRO A 95 9.65 -21.50 -0.23
CA PRO A 95 9.34 -22.90 -0.50
C PRO A 95 10.28 -23.49 -1.57
N GLY A 96 10.97 -24.58 -1.22
CA GLY A 96 11.84 -25.31 -2.15
C GLY A 96 13.23 -24.70 -2.38
N ALA A 97 13.63 -23.71 -1.57
CA ALA A 97 15.02 -23.23 -1.51
C ALA A 97 15.93 -24.18 -0.71
#